data_AF-A0A7S0ZLZ6-F1
#
_entry.id   AF-A0A7S0ZLZ6-F1
#
_cell.length_a   1.000
_cell.length_b   1.000
_cell.length_c   1.000
_cell.angle_alpha   90.00
_cell.angle_beta   90.00
_cell.angle_gamma   90.00
#
_symmetry.space_group_name_H-M   'P 1'
#
loop_
_entity.id
_entity.type
_entity.pdbx_description
1 polymer ?
#
loop_
_entity_poly.entity_id
_entity_poly.type
_entity_poly.pdbx_seq_one_letter_code
_entity_poly.pdbx_strand_id
1 'polypeptide(L)'
;MFLVVASLSCAAASSVGDRLAVRYWTQDAMPLDVTSAVQDGWALVGGTASCDTFYGHRYQLDGRLTPTLLFDNTGVLAGMQVLTNTSTFPLYPDTNLKAPLVQLIEDDLTAMTFYLMDPGKLCSAVAADHTEGSIGDRLWVRTDLTCNTAACFDVISLEEYDGMLDGLSSYQYAKGGCAPGMGTHYWGNISADVSCEDTGTLFLMYDRSKLVAFGIAYNGQDMQVPTMGGVRPDPTSSASISEPSRWEFAHQPQYNFLLDEATVSPCFENVNTFNESLPHGSITSATMHIFLSDPQVITCSASTTDPDPTEVNSASTTDPDPTEVNSTSSARTTDPSEVSAGSTITMTLRGVLFPVLATRVLFVFS
;
A
#
# COMPACT_ATOMS: atom_id res chain seq x y z
N MET A 1 -13.81 -18.09 -52.77
CA MET A 1 -13.64 -16.76 -52.14
C MET A 1 -13.63 -16.98 -50.64
N PHE A 2 -12.43 -17.04 -50.03
CA PHE A 2 -12.28 -17.24 -48.59
C PHE A 2 -12.18 -15.87 -47.91
N LEU A 3 -13.12 -15.59 -47.01
CA LEU A 3 -13.12 -14.37 -46.19
C LEU A 3 -12.22 -14.66 -44.97
N VAL A 4 -11.01 -14.10 -44.95
CA VAL A 4 -10.14 -14.14 -43.78
C VAL A 4 -10.62 -13.03 -42.84
N VAL A 5 -11.34 -13.41 -41.78
CA VAL A 5 -11.68 -12.51 -40.68
C VAL A 5 -10.46 -12.46 -39.77
N ALA A 6 -9.59 -11.47 -39.99
CA ALA A 6 -8.53 -11.16 -39.05
C ALA A 6 -9.17 -10.52 -37.81
N SER A 7 -9.31 -11.28 -36.73
CA SER A 7 -9.61 -10.72 -35.41
C SER A 7 -8.38 -9.97 -34.92
N LEU A 8 -8.37 -8.66 -35.10
CA LEU A 8 -7.47 -7.77 -34.38
C LEU A 8 -7.86 -7.84 -32.90
N SER A 9 -7.17 -8.68 -32.14
CA SER A 9 -7.16 -8.59 -30.68
C SER A 9 -6.44 -7.30 -30.33
N CYS A 10 -7.17 -6.21 -30.13
CA CYS A 10 -6.65 -5.06 -29.42
C CYS A 10 -6.31 -5.54 -28.02
N ALA A 11 -5.01 -5.69 -27.72
CA ALA A 11 -4.58 -5.77 -26.33
C ALA A 11 -5.15 -4.53 -25.62
N ALA A 12 -5.93 -4.76 -24.56
CA ALA A 12 -6.42 -3.67 -23.74
C ALA A 12 -5.20 -2.86 -23.27
N ALA A 13 -5.29 -1.53 -23.33
CA ALA A 13 -4.24 -0.68 -22.79
C ALA A 13 -4.00 -1.03 -21.32
N SER A 14 -2.74 -1.00 -20.88
CA SER A 14 -2.40 -1.18 -19.47
C SER A 14 -3.08 -0.09 -18.65
N SER A 15 -3.68 -0.47 -17.52
CA SER A 15 -4.41 0.44 -16.62
C SER A 15 -3.99 0.18 -15.19
N VAL A 16 -3.72 1.26 -14.45
CA VAL A 16 -3.39 1.22 -13.03
C VAL A 16 -4.65 0.96 -12.17
N GLY A 17 -5.82 1.34 -12.67
CA GLY A 17 -7.08 1.32 -11.94
C GLY A 17 -7.89 2.59 -12.18
N ASP A 18 -9.08 2.68 -11.58
CA ASP A 18 -10.04 3.77 -11.80
C ASP A 18 -10.14 4.75 -10.61
N ARG A 19 -9.32 4.54 -9.57
CA ARG A 19 -9.40 5.28 -8.32
C ARG A 19 -8.07 5.38 -7.62
N LEU A 20 -7.93 6.41 -6.79
CA LEU A 20 -6.89 6.51 -5.79
C LEU A 20 -7.55 6.73 -4.44
N ALA A 21 -7.29 5.85 -3.47
CA ALA A 21 -7.74 6.01 -2.11
C ALA A 21 -6.60 5.75 -1.12
N VAL A 22 -6.64 6.39 0.05
CA VAL A 22 -5.65 6.19 1.11
C VAL A 22 -6.31 5.68 2.37
N ARG A 23 -5.52 4.96 3.18
CA ARG A 23 -5.93 4.22 4.38
C ARG A 23 -6.79 3.01 4.09
N TYR A 24 -6.45 1.93 4.77
CA TYR A 24 -7.16 0.68 4.75
C TYR A 24 -8.51 0.76 5.47
N TRP A 25 -8.53 1.19 6.75
CA TRP A 25 -9.72 1.06 7.61
C TRP A 25 -10.86 2.00 7.22
N THR A 26 -10.52 3.20 6.77
CA THR A 26 -11.47 4.22 6.33
C THR A 26 -10.90 4.82 5.06
N GLN A 27 -11.19 4.16 3.94
CA GLN A 27 -10.75 4.57 2.61
C GLN A 27 -11.15 6.02 2.35
N ASP A 28 -10.15 6.88 2.26
CA ASP A 28 -10.32 8.28 1.88
C ASP A 28 -10.05 8.39 0.39
N ALA A 29 -11.08 8.66 -0.41
CA ALA A 29 -10.93 8.85 -1.84
C ALA A 29 -10.16 10.14 -2.13
N MET A 30 -9.19 10.08 -3.04
CA MET A 30 -8.43 11.22 -3.50
C MET A 30 -9.07 11.81 -4.77
N PRO A 31 -9.09 13.14 -4.91
CA PRO A 31 -9.58 13.79 -6.14
C PRO A 31 -8.71 13.41 -7.34
N LEU A 32 -9.35 13.13 -8.47
CA LEU A 32 -8.68 12.71 -9.72
C LEU A 32 -8.41 13.88 -10.68
N ASP A 33 -8.93 15.06 -10.36
CA ASP A 33 -8.72 16.29 -11.13
C ASP A 33 -8.67 17.52 -10.21
N VAL A 34 -8.08 18.60 -10.70
CA VAL A 34 -7.91 19.86 -9.94
C VAL A 34 -9.25 20.49 -9.53
N THR A 35 -10.31 20.35 -10.33
CA THR A 35 -11.62 20.94 -10.01
C THR A 35 -12.20 20.27 -8.77
N SER A 36 -12.20 18.94 -8.76
CA SER A 36 -12.60 18.13 -7.62
C SER A 36 -11.71 18.40 -6.40
N ALA A 37 -10.39 18.51 -6.60
CA ALA A 37 -9.46 18.80 -5.50
C ALA A 37 -9.74 20.14 -4.82
N VAL A 38 -9.90 21.21 -5.60
CA VAL A 38 -10.22 22.54 -5.05
C VAL A 38 -11.58 22.55 -4.34
N GLN A 39 -12.57 21.84 -4.90
CA GLN A 39 -13.88 21.68 -4.25
C GLN A 39 -13.78 20.97 -2.89
N ASP A 40 -12.89 19.99 -2.78
CA ASP A 40 -12.63 19.23 -1.55
C ASP A 40 -11.65 19.93 -0.58
N GLY A 41 -11.26 21.18 -0.86
CA GLY A 41 -10.44 22.00 0.03
C GLY A 41 -8.93 21.83 -0.15
N TRP A 42 -8.49 21.16 -1.22
CA TRP A 42 -7.07 21.07 -1.56
C TRP A 42 -6.56 22.40 -2.12
N ALA A 43 -5.36 22.80 -1.69
CA ALA A 43 -4.73 24.05 -2.09
C ALA A 43 -3.40 23.80 -2.81
N LEU A 44 -3.12 24.60 -3.83
CA LEU A 44 -1.85 24.60 -4.56
C LEU A 44 -0.69 25.02 -3.63
N VAL A 45 0.41 24.27 -3.67
CA VAL A 45 1.65 24.54 -2.92
C VAL A 45 2.87 24.57 -3.85
N GLY A 46 4.01 25.06 -3.36
CA GLY A 46 5.25 25.15 -4.17
C GLY A 46 5.42 26.48 -4.94
N GLY A 47 4.60 27.49 -4.65
CA GLY A 47 4.93 28.90 -4.92
C GLY A 47 4.75 29.41 -6.35
N THR A 48 4.37 28.57 -7.33
CA THR A 48 4.05 29.06 -8.68
C THR A 48 2.80 28.41 -9.24
N ALA A 49 1.98 29.19 -9.95
CA ALA A 49 0.87 28.66 -10.74
C ALA A 49 1.35 27.93 -12.01
N SER A 50 2.64 28.01 -12.34
CA SER A 50 3.24 27.24 -13.43
C SER A 50 3.40 25.78 -13.04
N CYS A 51 3.26 24.90 -14.03
CA CYS A 51 3.55 23.48 -13.87
C CYS A 51 5.06 23.28 -13.62
N ASP A 52 5.39 22.56 -12.55
CA ASP A 52 6.77 22.14 -12.24
C ASP A 52 7.16 20.93 -13.09
N THR A 53 8.34 20.94 -13.72
CA THR A 53 8.74 19.85 -14.63
C THR A 53 8.95 18.52 -13.93
N PHE A 54 9.23 18.51 -12.63
CA PHE A 54 9.41 17.30 -11.82
C PHE A 54 8.12 16.89 -11.13
N TYR A 55 7.31 17.84 -10.66
CA TYR A 55 6.19 17.55 -9.76
C TYR A 55 4.82 17.97 -10.30
N GLY A 56 4.74 18.58 -11.47
CA GLY A 56 3.50 19.15 -11.98
C GLY A 56 2.97 20.25 -11.07
N HIS A 57 1.67 20.24 -10.81
CA HIS A 57 1.03 21.07 -9.80
C HIS A 57 0.79 20.27 -8.52
N ARG A 58 1.39 20.73 -7.42
CA ARG A 58 1.32 20.07 -6.11
C ARG A 58 0.16 20.61 -5.30
N TYR A 59 -0.69 19.74 -4.76
CA TYR A 59 -1.83 20.13 -3.94
C TYR A 59 -1.81 19.43 -2.58
N GLN A 60 -2.12 20.19 -1.53
CA GLN A 60 -2.20 19.70 -0.16
C GLN A 60 -3.57 20.01 0.44
N LEU A 61 -4.14 19.05 1.17
CA LEU A 61 -5.37 19.23 1.92
C LEU A 61 -5.06 19.84 3.29
N ASP A 62 -5.67 20.98 3.61
CA ASP A 62 -5.51 21.67 4.90
C ASP A 62 -4.04 21.90 5.34
N GLY A 63 -3.11 22.08 4.39
CA GLY A 63 -1.68 22.26 4.68
C GLY A 63 -0.97 21.00 5.22
N ARG A 64 -1.59 19.82 5.09
CA ARG A 64 -0.98 18.53 5.44
C ARG A 64 0.11 18.20 4.43
N LEU A 65 1.26 17.73 4.92
CA LEU A 65 2.37 17.29 4.07
C LEU A 65 2.00 16.03 3.27
N THR A 66 1.31 15.07 3.89
CA THR A 66 1.01 13.76 3.30
C THR A 66 -0.47 13.42 3.36
N PRO A 67 -1.06 12.93 2.24
CA PRO A 67 -0.48 12.89 0.90
C PRO A 67 -0.48 14.28 0.23
N THR A 68 0.53 14.58 -0.60
CA THR A 68 0.51 15.71 -1.54
C THR A 68 0.19 15.15 -2.93
N LEU A 69 -0.88 15.63 -3.58
CA LEU A 69 -1.28 15.16 -4.91
C LEU A 69 -0.56 15.94 -6.00
N LEU A 70 -0.21 15.26 -7.09
CA LEU A 70 0.43 15.84 -8.26
C LEU A 70 -0.55 15.83 -9.43
N PHE A 71 -0.79 16.99 -10.02
CA PHE A 71 -1.60 17.13 -11.23
C PHE A 71 -0.73 17.57 -12.41
N ASP A 72 -1.03 17.07 -13.60
CA ASP A 72 -0.37 17.53 -14.81
C ASP A 72 -0.90 18.91 -15.28
N ASN A 73 -0.35 19.45 -16.37
CA ASN A 73 -0.78 20.70 -16.99
C ASN A 73 -2.25 20.68 -17.48
N THR A 74 -2.85 19.51 -17.69
CA THR A 74 -4.27 19.40 -18.06
C THR A 74 -5.19 19.39 -16.84
N GLY A 75 -4.62 19.32 -15.63
CA GLY A 75 -5.35 19.28 -14.37
C GLY A 75 -5.81 17.87 -13.97
N VAL A 76 -5.29 16.83 -14.60
CA VAL A 76 -5.58 15.41 -14.29
C VAL A 76 -4.54 14.89 -13.31
N LEU A 77 -4.95 14.01 -12.40
CA LEU A 77 -4.06 13.37 -11.43
C LEU A 77 -2.93 12.64 -12.16
N ALA A 78 -1.69 13.04 -11.85
CA ALA A 78 -0.48 12.50 -12.44
C ALA A 78 0.34 11.66 -11.45
N GLY A 79 0.07 11.77 -10.15
CA GLY A 79 0.84 11.09 -9.12
C GLY A 79 0.59 11.61 -7.71
N MET A 80 1.47 11.23 -6.80
CA MET A 80 1.45 11.68 -5.41
C MET A 80 2.84 11.71 -4.79
N GLN A 81 2.99 12.48 -3.73
CA GLN A 81 4.16 12.46 -2.87
C GLN A 81 3.77 12.12 -1.45
N VAL A 82 4.68 11.39 -0.79
CA VAL A 82 4.64 11.12 0.64
C VAL A 82 5.77 11.86 1.30
N LEU A 83 5.42 13.00 1.87
CA LEU A 83 6.33 13.95 2.47
C LEU A 83 6.53 13.65 3.95
N THR A 84 7.76 13.88 4.40
CA THR A 84 8.13 13.82 5.81
C THR A 84 8.97 15.02 6.18
N ASN A 85 8.73 15.57 7.37
CA ASN A 85 9.57 16.63 7.94
C ASN A 85 10.74 15.99 8.71
N THR A 86 11.95 16.18 8.21
CA THR A 86 13.18 15.57 8.75
C THR A 86 13.61 16.15 10.09
N SER A 87 13.11 17.33 10.46
CA SER A 87 13.32 17.89 11.80
C SER A 87 12.54 17.14 12.87
N THR A 88 11.44 16.47 12.51
CA THR A 88 10.60 15.69 13.44
C THR A 88 10.69 14.18 13.25
N PHE A 89 11.06 13.72 12.06
CA PHE A 89 11.25 12.32 11.74
C PHE A 89 12.53 12.17 10.90
N PRO A 90 13.66 11.86 11.53
CA PRO A 90 14.99 11.94 10.93
C PRO A 90 15.18 10.95 9.79
N LEU A 91 16.28 11.13 9.05
CA LEU A 91 16.70 10.19 8.02
C LEU A 91 17.43 8.98 8.62
N TYR A 92 17.75 8.02 7.76
CA TYR A 92 18.70 6.95 8.10
C TYR A 92 19.98 7.51 8.74
N PRO A 93 20.52 6.90 9.82
CA PRO A 93 20.17 5.57 10.36
C PRO A 93 19.09 5.55 11.46
N ASP A 94 18.53 6.70 11.84
CA ASP A 94 17.55 6.75 12.96
C ASP A 94 16.16 6.25 12.53
N THR A 95 15.91 6.20 11.23
CA THR A 95 14.71 5.65 10.60
C THR A 95 15.08 4.85 9.35
N ASN A 96 14.11 4.18 8.75
CA ASN A 96 14.29 3.55 7.44
C ASN A 96 14.17 4.52 6.24
N LEU A 97 14.12 5.84 6.47
CA LEU A 97 14.14 6.83 5.38
C LEU A 97 15.52 6.93 4.74
N LYS A 98 15.69 6.19 3.65
CA LYS A 98 16.96 6.03 2.94
C LYS A 98 16.81 6.33 1.46
N ALA A 99 17.85 6.92 0.87
CA ALA A 99 18.01 6.99 -0.57
C ALA A 99 18.05 5.56 -1.19
N PRO A 100 17.67 5.36 -2.46
CA PRO A 100 17.32 6.39 -3.44
C PRO A 100 15.83 6.83 -3.44
N LEU A 101 14.95 6.10 -2.76
CA LEU A 101 13.50 6.37 -2.81
C LEU A 101 13.08 7.66 -2.11
N VAL A 102 13.83 8.08 -1.10
CA VAL A 102 13.55 9.28 -0.32
C VAL A 102 14.45 10.41 -0.81
N GLN A 103 13.85 11.49 -1.30
CA GLN A 103 14.57 12.63 -1.87
C GLN A 103 14.31 13.90 -1.08
N LEU A 104 15.35 14.71 -0.86
CA LEU A 104 15.22 16.04 -0.27
C LEU A 104 14.62 16.99 -1.31
N ILE A 105 13.43 17.51 -1.05
CA ILE A 105 12.70 18.39 -1.98
C ILE A 105 12.73 19.86 -1.55
N GLU A 106 12.86 20.12 -0.25
CA GLU A 106 13.01 21.43 0.40
C GLU A 106 13.89 21.23 1.66
N ASP A 107 14.37 22.29 2.31
CA ASP A 107 15.43 22.22 3.35
C ASP A 107 15.23 21.12 4.40
N ASP A 108 14.02 20.98 4.94
CA ASP A 108 13.66 19.99 5.96
C ASP A 108 12.58 19.00 5.49
N LEU A 109 12.30 18.94 4.19
CA LEU A 109 11.26 18.06 3.65
C LEU A 109 11.87 17.04 2.71
N THR A 110 11.64 15.77 3.03
CA THR A 110 11.86 14.67 2.09
C THR A 110 10.55 14.16 1.53
N ALA A 111 10.61 13.61 0.32
CA ALA A 111 9.49 12.97 -0.32
C ALA A 111 9.90 11.63 -0.96
N MET A 112 9.00 10.66 -0.87
CA MET A 112 8.91 9.59 -1.86
C MET A 112 7.88 10.01 -2.90
N THR A 113 8.25 9.98 -4.18
CA THR A 113 7.41 10.48 -5.27
C THR A 113 6.98 9.37 -6.20
N PHE A 114 5.67 9.28 -6.45
CA PHE A 114 5.03 8.32 -7.33
C PHE A 114 4.35 9.02 -8.49
N TYR A 115 4.43 8.43 -9.69
CA TYR A 115 3.70 8.90 -10.86
C TYR A 115 2.86 7.78 -11.48
N LEU A 116 1.69 8.16 -11.96
CA LEU A 116 0.71 7.29 -12.63
C LEU A 116 0.79 7.42 -14.16
N MET A 117 1.61 8.34 -14.65
CA MET A 117 1.88 8.61 -16.06
C MET A 117 3.37 8.87 -16.30
N ASP A 118 3.77 9.08 -17.55
CA ASP A 118 5.14 9.46 -17.91
C ASP A 118 5.54 10.81 -17.27
N PRO A 119 6.51 10.85 -16.33
CA PRO A 119 6.93 12.08 -15.66
C PRO A 119 7.49 13.14 -16.64
N GLY A 120 8.01 12.73 -17.80
CA GLY A 120 8.49 13.64 -18.84
C GLY A 120 7.38 14.46 -19.50
N LYS A 121 6.12 14.08 -19.29
CA LYS A 121 4.94 14.73 -19.90
C LYS A 121 4.17 15.64 -18.96
N LEU A 122 4.51 15.74 -17.67
CA LEU A 122 3.72 16.50 -16.68
C LEU A 122 3.29 17.89 -17.16
N CYS A 123 4.19 18.65 -17.77
CA CYS A 123 3.90 20.02 -18.23
C CYS A 123 3.61 20.15 -19.73
N SER A 124 3.59 19.04 -20.46
CA SER A 124 3.32 18.98 -21.91
C SER A 124 2.17 18.03 -22.27
N ALA A 125 1.53 17.44 -21.25
CA ALA A 125 0.45 16.49 -21.39
C ALA A 125 -0.71 17.08 -22.19
N VAL A 126 -1.35 16.20 -22.96
CA VAL A 126 -2.58 16.47 -23.70
C VAL A 126 -3.63 15.43 -23.35
N ALA A 127 -4.89 15.69 -23.73
CA ALA A 127 -6.00 14.76 -23.47
C ALA A 127 -5.75 13.32 -23.96
N ALA A 128 -4.97 13.14 -25.03
CA ALA A 128 -4.64 11.82 -25.57
C ALA A 128 -3.58 11.04 -24.75
N ASP A 129 -2.91 11.70 -23.80
CA ASP A 129 -2.01 11.02 -22.87
C ASP A 129 -2.77 10.34 -21.72
N HIS A 130 -4.07 10.60 -21.60
CA HIS A 130 -4.95 10.04 -20.58
C HIS A 130 -5.78 8.89 -21.14
N THR A 131 -5.88 7.82 -20.36
CA THR A 131 -6.73 6.66 -20.72
C THR A 131 -8.08 6.80 -20.02
N GLU A 132 -9.16 6.84 -20.80
CA GLU A 132 -10.52 6.92 -20.25
C GLU A 132 -10.80 5.74 -19.29
N GLY A 133 -11.33 6.06 -18.11
CA GLY A 133 -11.60 5.07 -17.06
C GLY A 133 -10.37 4.58 -16.29
N SER A 134 -9.20 5.16 -16.53
CA SER A 134 -7.97 4.86 -15.81
C SER A 134 -7.34 6.11 -15.20
N ILE A 135 -6.74 5.99 -14.02
CA ILE A 135 -5.92 7.06 -13.40
C ILE A 135 -4.49 7.10 -13.95
N GLY A 136 -4.11 6.14 -14.79
CA GLY A 136 -2.76 5.98 -15.29
C GLY A 136 -2.53 4.69 -16.05
N ASP A 137 -1.37 4.55 -16.69
CA ASP A 137 -0.98 3.36 -17.46
C ASP A 137 0.24 2.63 -16.85
N ARG A 138 0.78 3.15 -15.74
CA ARG A 138 2.05 2.73 -15.12
C ARG A 138 2.19 3.28 -13.69
N LEU A 139 3.01 2.66 -12.85
CA LEU A 139 3.42 3.21 -11.55
C LEU A 139 4.94 3.44 -11.53
N TRP A 140 5.36 4.69 -11.42
CA TRP A 140 6.78 5.10 -11.40
C TRP A 140 7.13 5.56 -10.01
N VAL A 141 8.22 5.04 -9.47
CA VAL A 141 8.77 5.49 -8.21
C VAL A 141 10.07 6.21 -8.51
N ARG A 142 10.16 7.49 -8.15
CA ARG A 142 11.38 8.26 -8.37
C ARG A 142 12.52 7.69 -7.53
N THR A 143 13.67 7.54 -8.16
CA THR A 143 14.93 7.09 -7.52
C THR A 143 16.05 8.13 -7.68
N ASP A 144 15.90 9.09 -8.59
CA ASP A 144 16.88 10.15 -8.83
C ASP A 144 16.18 11.49 -9.15
N LEU A 145 16.64 12.57 -8.50
CA LEU A 145 16.15 13.94 -8.73
C LEU A 145 16.83 14.63 -9.92
N THR A 146 17.92 14.07 -10.45
CA THR A 146 18.72 14.74 -11.46
C THR A 146 18.13 14.66 -12.87
N CYS A 147 17.11 13.82 -13.09
CA CYS A 147 16.47 13.69 -14.39
C CYS A 147 14.98 13.31 -14.34
N ASN A 148 14.30 13.46 -15.49
CA ASN A 148 12.91 13.04 -15.75
C ASN A 148 12.83 12.07 -16.92
N THR A 149 13.83 11.20 -17.03
CA THR A 149 13.86 10.12 -18.02
C THR A 149 13.66 8.79 -17.32
N ALA A 150 13.37 7.74 -18.08
CA ALA A 150 13.04 6.45 -17.49
C ALA A 150 14.12 5.87 -16.56
N ALA A 151 15.38 6.27 -16.72
CA ALA A 151 16.49 5.83 -15.89
C ALA A 151 16.47 6.38 -14.43
N CYS A 152 15.68 7.42 -14.15
CA CYS A 152 15.58 8.04 -12.81
C CYS A 152 14.42 7.48 -11.98
N PHE A 153 13.85 6.35 -12.41
CA PHE A 153 12.69 5.76 -11.78
C PHE A 153 12.76 4.23 -11.81
N ASP A 154 12.19 3.65 -10.77
CA ASP A 154 11.75 2.27 -10.77
C ASP A 154 10.34 2.22 -11.37
N VAL A 155 10.12 1.34 -12.36
CA VAL A 155 8.80 1.13 -12.98
C VAL A 155 8.21 -0.14 -12.40
N ILE A 156 7.15 0.01 -11.62
CA ILE A 156 6.48 -1.13 -10.99
C ILE A 156 5.58 -1.82 -12.01
N SER A 157 5.74 -3.15 -12.13
CA SER A 157 4.87 -3.95 -12.98
C SER A 157 3.42 -3.90 -12.49
N LEU A 158 2.48 -3.67 -13.40
CA LEU A 158 1.05 -3.74 -13.09
C LEU A 158 0.52 -5.18 -13.03
N GLU A 159 1.33 -6.15 -13.48
CA GLU A 159 0.98 -7.57 -13.49
C GLU A 159 1.96 -8.39 -12.65
N GLU A 160 1.45 -9.39 -11.95
CA GLU A 160 2.25 -10.33 -11.18
C GLU A 160 2.84 -11.43 -12.06
N TYR A 161 4.16 -11.56 -12.10
CA TYR A 161 4.86 -12.68 -12.74
C TYR A 161 6.24 -12.90 -12.09
N ASP A 162 6.85 -14.06 -12.37
CA ASP A 162 8.15 -14.41 -11.80
C ASP A 162 9.25 -13.42 -12.22
N GLY A 163 9.96 -12.88 -11.24
CA GLY A 163 11.03 -11.90 -11.47
C GLY A 163 10.54 -10.49 -11.86
N MET A 164 9.25 -10.17 -11.72
CA MET A 164 8.73 -8.84 -12.08
C MET A 164 9.35 -7.67 -11.29
N LEU A 165 9.91 -7.97 -10.11
CA LEU A 165 10.56 -7.00 -9.22
C LEU A 165 12.08 -7.12 -9.27
N ASP A 166 12.62 -8.00 -10.12
CA ASP A 166 14.04 -8.14 -10.33
C ASP A 166 14.56 -6.91 -11.08
N GLY A 167 15.67 -6.34 -10.61
CA GLY A 167 16.30 -5.19 -11.25
C GLY A 167 15.71 -3.83 -10.90
N LEU A 168 14.71 -3.76 -9.99
CA LEU A 168 14.36 -2.51 -9.34
C LEU A 168 15.56 -2.01 -8.52
N SER A 169 15.90 -0.74 -8.68
CA SER A 169 17.11 -0.15 -8.09
C SER A 169 16.96 0.15 -6.60
N SER A 170 15.73 0.25 -6.11
CA SER A 170 15.41 0.59 -4.73
C SER A 170 15.63 -0.55 -3.74
N TYR A 171 14.97 -1.70 -3.96
CA TYR A 171 14.94 -2.82 -3.02
C TYR A 171 14.89 -4.18 -3.71
N GLN A 172 15.39 -5.19 -3.00
CA GLN A 172 14.99 -6.58 -3.26
C GLN A 172 13.64 -6.83 -2.58
N TYR A 173 12.66 -7.33 -3.30
CA TYR A 173 11.33 -7.55 -2.75
C TYR A 173 11.14 -9.00 -2.31
N ALA A 174 10.59 -9.19 -1.12
CA ALA A 174 10.18 -10.49 -0.62
C ALA A 174 8.65 -10.61 -0.64
N LYS A 175 8.14 -11.76 -1.07
CA LYS A 175 6.71 -12.07 -1.02
C LYS A 175 6.31 -12.34 0.43
N GLY A 176 5.32 -11.60 0.91
CA GLY A 176 4.73 -11.73 2.24
C GLY A 176 3.37 -12.42 2.23
N GLY A 177 2.57 -12.13 3.26
CA GLY A 177 1.22 -12.66 3.41
C GLY A 177 0.21 -12.02 2.46
N CYS A 178 -0.96 -12.67 2.33
CA CYS A 178 -2.10 -12.09 1.65
C CYS A 178 -3.20 -11.75 2.65
N ALA A 179 -3.60 -10.47 2.67
CA ALA A 179 -4.69 -9.98 3.50
C ALA A 179 -5.92 -9.66 2.63
N PRO A 180 -7.08 -10.30 2.87
CA PRO A 180 -8.33 -9.90 2.21
C PRO A 180 -8.58 -8.41 2.39
N GLY A 181 -8.93 -7.72 1.30
CA GLY A 181 -9.05 -6.27 1.30
C GLY A 181 -7.77 -5.50 0.98
N MET A 182 -6.60 -6.13 0.96
CA MET A 182 -5.32 -5.49 0.63
C MET A 182 -4.62 -6.18 -0.55
N GLY A 183 -4.56 -7.52 -0.52
CA GLY A 183 -3.88 -8.34 -1.50
C GLY A 183 -2.62 -8.99 -0.92
N THR A 184 -1.84 -9.59 -1.82
CA THR A 184 -0.56 -10.24 -1.49
C THR A 184 0.51 -9.19 -1.39
N HIS A 185 1.12 -9.05 -0.23
CA HIS A 185 2.14 -8.04 0.02
C HIS A 185 3.49 -8.48 -0.54
N TYR A 186 4.21 -7.53 -1.12
CA TYR A 186 5.62 -7.65 -1.50
C TYR A 186 6.37 -6.53 -0.80
N TRP A 187 7.25 -6.89 0.11
CA TRP A 187 7.95 -5.95 0.99
C TRP A 187 9.37 -5.71 0.49
N GLY A 188 9.75 -4.44 0.34
CA GLY A 188 11.12 -4.07 0.03
C GLY A 188 12.06 -4.42 1.19
N ASN A 189 13.18 -5.06 0.88
CA ASN A 189 14.31 -5.37 1.75
C ASN A 189 13.92 -5.85 3.16
N ILE A 190 13.14 -6.93 3.24
CA ILE A 190 12.76 -7.56 4.51
C ILE A 190 13.32 -8.98 4.60
N SER A 191 13.90 -9.32 5.74
CA SER A 191 14.25 -10.69 6.11
C SER A 191 14.41 -10.79 7.63
N ALA A 192 14.53 -12.02 8.14
CA ALA A 192 14.76 -12.27 9.57
C ALA A 192 16.05 -11.61 10.12
N ASP A 193 17.02 -11.33 9.26
CA ASP A 193 18.34 -10.81 9.64
C ASP A 193 18.49 -9.28 9.43
N VAL A 194 17.48 -8.61 8.87
CA VAL A 194 17.52 -7.16 8.59
C VAL A 194 17.04 -6.37 9.81
N SER A 195 17.79 -5.33 10.20
CA SER A 195 17.42 -4.39 11.25
C SER A 195 16.28 -3.46 10.82
N CYS A 196 15.59 -2.83 11.78
CA CYS A 196 14.42 -2.00 11.51
C CYS A 196 14.70 -0.85 10.52
N GLU A 197 15.81 -0.15 10.71
CA GLU A 197 16.26 0.97 9.89
C GLU A 197 16.73 0.55 8.49
N ASP A 198 17.02 -0.72 8.27
CA ASP A 198 17.39 -1.25 6.96
C ASP A 198 16.21 -1.88 6.20
N THR A 199 15.04 -2.03 6.83
CA THR A 199 13.82 -2.46 6.12
C THR A 199 13.45 -1.48 5.01
N GLY A 200 12.94 -2.00 3.89
CA GLY A 200 12.48 -1.15 2.80
C GLY A 200 11.22 -0.36 3.18
N THR A 201 11.11 0.85 2.62
CA THR A 201 10.01 1.77 2.89
C THR A 201 8.79 1.54 2.01
N LEU A 202 8.93 0.87 0.88
CA LEU A 202 7.87 0.63 -0.10
C LEU A 202 7.44 -0.84 -0.06
N PHE A 203 6.13 -1.06 -0.04
CA PHE A 203 5.52 -2.36 -0.26
C PHE A 203 4.46 -2.30 -1.37
N LEU A 204 4.32 -3.40 -2.10
CA LEU A 204 3.39 -3.52 -3.22
C LEU A 204 2.32 -4.58 -2.88
N MET A 205 1.13 -4.46 -3.45
CA MET A 205 0.04 -5.40 -3.21
C MET A 205 -0.60 -5.87 -4.50
N TYR A 206 -0.64 -7.18 -4.69
CA TYR A 206 -1.22 -7.83 -5.87
C TYR A 206 -2.43 -8.71 -5.51
N ASP A 207 -3.47 -8.68 -6.34
CA ASP A 207 -4.61 -9.61 -6.29
C ASP A 207 -4.91 -10.09 -7.70
N ARG A 208 -5.12 -11.40 -7.87
CA ARG A 208 -5.39 -12.03 -9.18
C ARG A 208 -4.40 -11.56 -10.26
N SER A 209 -3.13 -11.55 -9.89
CA SER A 209 -2.00 -11.13 -10.74
C SER A 209 -2.05 -9.68 -11.24
N LYS A 210 -2.73 -8.78 -10.53
CA LYS A 210 -2.78 -7.35 -10.84
C LYS A 210 -2.37 -6.52 -9.63
N LEU A 211 -1.63 -5.45 -9.86
CA LEU A 211 -1.32 -4.46 -8.83
C LEU A 211 -2.63 -3.77 -8.43
N VAL A 212 -3.05 -3.93 -7.18
CA VAL A 212 -4.31 -3.39 -6.65
C VAL A 212 -4.09 -2.27 -5.65
N ALA A 213 -2.91 -2.22 -5.05
CA ALA A 213 -2.50 -1.19 -4.12
C ALA A 213 -0.97 -1.18 -3.98
N PHE A 214 -0.45 -0.12 -3.38
CA PHE A 214 0.91 -0.06 -2.86
C PHE A 214 0.87 0.68 -1.52
N GLY A 215 1.98 0.73 -0.81
CA GLY A 215 2.01 1.46 0.45
C GLY A 215 3.40 1.73 0.93
N ILE A 216 3.45 2.54 1.98
CA ILE A 216 4.69 2.96 2.59
C ILE A 216 4.71 2.52 4.04
N ALA A 217 5.85 2.01 4.50
CA ALA A 217 6.10 1.65 5.88
C ALA A 217 7.33 2.42 6.38
N TYR A 218 7.11 3.34 7.31
CA TYR A 218 8.18 4.06 7.99
C TYR A 218 8.39 3.51 9.40
N ASN A 219 9.64 3.16 9.69
CA ASN A 219 10.06 2.65 10.98
C ASN A 219 10.95 3.70 11.64
N GLY A 220 10.49 4.23 12.78
CA GLY A 220 11.21 5.20 13.59
C GLY A 220 11.72 4.59 14.89
N GLN A 221 12.91 5.02 15.31
CA GLN A 221 13.44 4.73 16.64
C GLN A 221 12.93 5.75 17.67
N ASP A 222 13.14 5.47 18.96
CA ASP A 222 12.82 6.38 20.07
C ASP A 222 11.38 6.94 20.04
N MET A 223 10.44 6.09 19.59
CA MET A 223 9.03 6.40 19.44
C MET A 223 8.73 7.61 18.53
N GLN A 224 9.58 7.84 17.53
CA GLN A 224 9.41 8.90 16.53
C GLN A 224 8.36 8.51 15.48
N VAL A 225 7.47 9.42 15.09
CA VAL A 225 6.40 9.13 14.13
C VAL A 225 6.39 10.15 12.98
N PRO A 226 6.07 9.74 11.75
CA PRO A 226 6.09 10.63 10.57
C PRO A 226 4.87 11.54 10.45
N THR A 227 4.13 11.74 11.54
CA THR A 227 2.95 12.62 11.62
C THR A 227 3.36 14.10 11.70
N MET A 228 2.43 15.01 11.39
CA MET A 228 2.67 16.44 11.60
C MET A 228 2.98 16.74 13.08
N GLY A 229 4.16 17.29 13.34
CA GLY A 229 4.60 17.65 14.70
C GLY A 229 4.98 16.45 15.59
N GLY A 230 5.14 15.24 15.03
CA GLY A 230 5.55 14.06 15.80
C GLY A 230 4.51 13.59 16.83
N VAL A 231 3.22 13.86 16.59
CA VAL A 231 2.11 13.47 17.46
C VAL A 231 1.89 11.96 17.42
N ARG A 232 2.11 11.29 18.56
CA ARG A 232 1.97 9.84 18.68
C ARG A 232 0.49 9.39 18.71
N PRO A 233 0.17 8.20 18.19
CA PRO A 233 -1.13 7.55 18.43
C PRO A 233 -1.35 7.33 19.93
N ASP A 234 -2.60 7.40 20.39
CA ASP A 234 -2.96 6.91 21.71
C ASP A 234 -2.91 5.37 21.71
N PRO A 235 -2.04 4.74 22.52
CA PRO A 235 -1.87 3.28 22.53
C PRO A 235 -3.12 2.53 23.01
N THR A 236 -4.09 3.22 23.64
CA THR A 236 -5.34 2.60 24.10
C THR A 236 -6.42 2.55 23.01
N SER A 237 -6.30 3.36 21.96
CA SER A 237 -7.20 3.36 20.81
C SER A 237 -6.45 2.90 19.56
N SER A 238 -6.30 1.58 19.42
CA SER A 238 -5.49 0.88 18.40
C SER A 238 -5.91 1.07 16.92
N ALA A 239 -6.63 2.14 16.56
CA ALA A 239 -7.17 2.30 15.20
C ALA A 239 -7.32 3.75 14.71
N SER A 240 -7.10 4.76 15.55
CA SER A 240 -7.44 6.14 15.16
C SER A 240 -6.62 7.13 15.95
N ILE A 241 -5.58 7.69 15.32
CA ILE A 241 -5.12 9.01 15.75
C ILE A 241 -6.18 10.00 15.29
N SER A 242 -6.54 10.97 16.12
CA SER A 242 -7.28 12.15 15.69
C SER A 242 -6.46 13.07 14.78
N GLU A 243 -5.34 12.58 14.26
CA GLU A 243 -4.34 13.35 13.54
C GLU A 243 -4.67 13.34 12.03
N PRO A 244 -4.47 14.48 11.34
CA PRO A 244 -4.88 14.66 9.97
C PRO A 244 -4.05 13.89 8.93
N SER A 245 -2.82 13.49 9.24
CA SER A 245 -2.00 12.66 8.36
C SER A 245 -2.57 11.25 8.32
N ARG A 246 -2.74 10.74 7.10
CA ARG A 246 -3.47 9.51 6.79
C ARG A 246 -2.64 8.24 7.12
N TRP A 247 -1.75 8.34 8.09
CA TRP A 247 -0.91 7.25 8.58
C TRP A 247 -1.71 6.29 9.46
N GLU A 248 -1.26 5.04 9.47
CA GLU A 248 -1.88 3.94 10.18
C GLU A 248 -0.84 3.29 11.09
N PHE A 249 -1.22 3.02 12.34
CA PHE A 249 -0.33 2.51 13.37
C PHE A 249 -0.87 1.16 13.82
N ALA A 250 -0.61 0.16 12.99
CA ALA A 250 -0.97 -1.22 13.27
C ALA A 250 -0.31 -1.70 14.57
N HIS A 251 -1.10 -2.19 15.52
CA HIS A 251 -0.58 -2.88 16.70
C HIS A 251 -0.31 -4.35 16.34
N GLN A 252 0.82 -4.87 16.79
CA GLN A 252 1.22 -6.27 16.58
C GLN A 252 0.63 -7.20 17.67
N PRO A 253 0.46 -8.50 17.37
CA PRO A 253 0.92 -9.21 16.16
C PRO A 253 -0.04 -9.12 14.95
N GLN A 254 0.46 -8.69 13.79
CA GLN A 254 -0.24 -8.74 12.48
C GLN A 254 0.41 -9.74 11.51
N TYR A 255 1.32 -10.59 12.02
CA TYR A 255 2.19 -11.46 11.22
C TYR A 255 1.43 -12.23 10.14
N ASN A 256 0.35 -12.94 10.50
CA ASN A 256 -0.34 -13.85 9.56
C ASN A 256 -0.95 -13.19 8.32
N PHE A 257 -1.16 -11.87 8.33
CA PHE A 257 -1.84 -11.17 7.23
C PHE A 257 -0.87 -10.41 6.32
N LEU A 258 0.22 -9.89 6.91
CA LEU A 258 1.12 -8.98 6.20
C LEU A 258 2.44 -9.64 5.83
N LEU A 259 2.91 -10.59 6.63
CA LEU A 259 4.25 -11.16 6.51
C LEU A 259 4.18 -12.70 6.54
N ASP A 260 5.17 -13.37 5.94
CA ASP A 260 5.33 -14.81 6.15
C ASP A 260 6.14 -15.01 7.44
N GLU A 261 5.66 -15.84 8.38
CA GLU A 261 6.33 -16.11 9.66
C GLU A 261 7.81 -16.49 9.49
N ALA A 262 8.16 -17.16 8.39
CA ALA A 262 9.53 -17.54 8.08
C ALA A 262 10.43 -16.37 7.63
N THR A 263 9.85 -15.25 7.20
CA THR A 263 10.58 -14.10 6.63
C THR A 263 10.51 -12.83 7.46
N VAL A 264 9.70 -12.82 8.53
CA VAL A 264 9.51 -11.64 9.39
C VAL A 264 10.80 -11.26 10.11
N SER A 265 11.22 -10.01 9.92
CA SER A 265 12.24 -9.40 10.78
C SER A 265 11.72 -9.34 12.23
N PRO A 266 12.50 -9.78 13.24
CA PRO A 266 12.20 -9.56 14.65
C PRO A 266 11.93 -8.10 15.01
N CYS A 267 12.35 -7.16 14.16
CA CYS A 267 12.00 -5.74 14.25
C CYS A 267 10.49 -5.50 14.47
N PHE A 268 9.63 -6.29 13.82
CA PHE A 268 8.19 -6.11 13.92
C PHE A 268 7.60 -6.73 15.19
N GLU A 269 8.40 -7.20 16.14
CA GLU A 269 7.95 -7.64 17.46
C GLU A 269 7.64 -6.43 18.35
N ASN A 270 6.46 -6.39 18.98
CA ASN A 270 6.08 -5.31 19.91
C ASN A 270 6.15 -3.87 19.36
N VAL A 271 6.20 -3.64 18.04
CA VAL A 271 6.17 -2.29 17.49
C VAL A 271 4.87 -1.57 17.85
N ASN A 272 4.94 -0.24 17.97
CA ASN A 272 3.81 0.60 18.38
C ASN A 272 3.25 0.26 19.77
N THR A 273 3.96 -0.49 20.62
CA THR A 273 3.56 -0.68 22.03
C THR A 273 3.93 0.51 22.91
N PHE A 274 4.86 1.36 22.46
CA PHE A 274 5.39 2.50 23.21
C PHE A 274 5.90 2.11 24.59
N ASN A 275 6.53 0.94 24.67
CA ASN A 275 7.01 0.35 25.92
C ASN A 275 8.47 -0.09 25.79
N GLU A 276 9.39 0.75 26.27
CA GLU A 276 10.84 0.50 26.23
C GLU A 276 11.30 -0.75 26.99
N SER A 277 10.44 -1.34 27.84
CA SER A 277 10.76 -2.59 28.54
C SER A 277 10.62 -3.84 27.66
N LEU A 278 9.97 -3.71 26.50
CA LEU A 278 9.80 -4.80 25.53
C LEU A 278 10.85 -4.68 24.41
N PRO A 279 11.34 -5.81 23.86
CA PRO A 279 12.11 -5.80 22.62
C PRO A 279 11.38 -5.02 21.53
N HIS A 280 12.04 -4.02 20.94
CA HIS A 280 11.50 -3.10 19.92
C HIS A 280 10.24 -2.32 20.33
N GLY A 281 9.90 -2.26 21.62
CA GLY A 281 8.74 -1.48 22.07
C GLY A 281 8.92 0.05 21.96
N SER A 282 10.14 0.52 21.70
CA SER A 282 10.44 1.90 21.30
C SER A 282 10.35 2.13 19.79
N ILE A 283 10.25 1.08 18.98
CA ILE A 283 10.09 1.18 17.52
C ILE A 283 8.64 1.50 17.20
N THR A 284 8.47 2.50 16.35
CA THR A 284 7.20 2.94 15.81
C THR A 284 7.16 2.60 14.33
N SER A 285 6.13 1.87 13.92
CA SER A 285 5.90 1.54 12.51
C SER A 285 4.62 2.23 12.05
N ALA A 286 4.76 3.16 11.12
CA ALA A 286 3.66 3.86 10.49
C ALA A 286 3.50 3.39 9.06
N THR A 287 2.30 2.91 8.71
CA THR A 287 1.99 2.50 7.35
C THR A 287 1.01 3.44 6.69
N MET A 288 1.10 3.61 5.38
CA MET A 288 0.04 4.24 4.59
C MET A 288 -0.24 3.36 3.38
N HIS A 289 -1.43 2.76 3.37
CA HIS A 289 -1.92 2.00 2.22
C HIS A 289 -2.55 2.94 1.20
N ILE A 290 -2.23 2.73 -0.07
CA ILE A 290 -2.67 3.51 -1.22
C ILE A 290 -3.31 2.53 -2.21
N PHE A 291 -4.64 2.61 -2.31
CA PHE A 291 -5.47 1.71 -3.10
C PHE A 291 -5.72 2.25 -4.50
N LEU A 292 -5.53 1.36 -5.47
CA LEU A 292 -5.78 1.57 -6.90
C LEU A 292 -7.05 0.84 -7.37
N SER A 293 -7.60 -0.01 -6.50
CA SER A 293 -8.79 -0.83 -6.69
C SER A 293 -9.67 -0.79 -5.45
N ASP A 294 -10.92 -1.24 -5.59
CA ASP A 294 -11.82 -1.35 -4.45
C ASP A 294 -11.34 -2.45 -3.49
N PRO A 295 -11.03 -2.14 -2.21
CA PRO A 295 -10.62 -3.17 -1.27
C PRO A 295 -11.69 -4.26 -1.10
N GLN A 296 -12.99 -3.96 -1.29
CA GLN A 296 -14.04 -4.96 -1.14
C GLN A 296 -13.99 -6.08 -2.19
N VAL A 297 -13.28 -5.89 -3.31
CA VAL A 297 -13.13 -6.90 -4.37
C VAL A 297 -11.78 -7.62 -4.33
N ILE A 298 -10.91 -7.26 -3.39
CA ILE A 298 -9.59 -7.88 -3.21
C ILE A 298 -9.76 -9.12 -2.33
N THR A 299 -9.54 -10.31 -2.90
CA THR A 299 -9.97 -11.57 -2.28
C THR A 299 -8.83 -12.45 -1.82
N CYS A 300 -7.60 -12.21 -2.26
CA CYS A 300 -6.48 -13.13 -2.04
C CYS A 300 -6.68 -14.51 -2.69
N SER A 301 -7.54 -14.61 -3.70
CA SER A 301 -7.72 -15.87 -4.43
C SER A 301 -6.42 -16.20 -5.16
N ALA A 302 -5.90 -17.41 -4.96
CA ALA A 302 -4.78 -17.92 -5.74
C ALA A 302 -5.11 -17.77 -7.23
N SER A 303 -4.19 -17.20 -8.01
CA SER A 303 -4.32 -17.18 -9.46
C SER A 303 -4.47 -18.62 -9.93
N THR A 304 -5.68 -18.99 -10.34
CA THR A 304 -5.91 -20.25 -11.05
C THR A 304 -5.44 -20.08 -12.49
N THR A 305 -4.16 -19.78 -12.69
CA THR A 305 -3.48 -20.22 -13.90
C THR A 305 -3.36 -21.73 -13.79
N ASP A 306 -4.48 -22.41 -14.05
CA ASP A 306 -4.51 -23.83 -14.34
C ASP A 306 -3.68 -24.01 -15.61
N PRO A 307 -2.52 -24.70 -15.56
CA PRO A 307 -1.80 -25.01 -16.78
C PRO A 307 -2.73 -25.83 -17.65
N ASP A 308 -2.92 -25.38 -18.90
CA ASP A 308 -3.65 -26.10 -19.92
C ASP A 308 -3.23 -27.59 -19.90
N PRO A 309 -4.14 -28.54 -19.63
CA PRO A 309 -3.78 -29.95 -19.41
C PRO A 309 -3.39 -30.70 -20.69
N THR A 310 -2.93 -30.01 -21.74
CA THR A 310 -2.61 -30.60 -23.04
C THR A 310 -1.13 -30.88 -23.31
N GLU A 311 -0.21 -30.57 -22.38
CA GLU A 311 1.18 -31.05 -22.48
C GLU A 311 1.49 -32.19 -21.50
N VAL A 312 0.87 -33.36 -21.73
CA VAL A 312 1.39 -34.63 -21.22
C VAL A 312 2.34 -35.21 -22.27
N ASN A 313 3.64 -34.92 -22.14
CA ASN A 313 4.66 -35.71 -22.82
C ASN A 313 5.33 -36.71 -21.86
N SER A 314 5.17 -37.96 -22.27
CA SER A 314 5.55 -39.21 -21.64
C SER A 314 7.06 -39.42 -21.41
N ALA A 315 7.35 -40.34 -20.48
CA ALA A 315 8.61 -41.06 -20.18
C ALA A 315 9.54 -40.37 -19.16
N SER A 316 10.14 -41.04 -18.17
CA SER A 316 10.47 -42.46 -18.03
C SER A 316 10.59 -42.83 -16.54
N THR A 317 10.13 -44.03 -16.23
CA THR A 317 10.25 -44.76 -14.96
C THR A 317 11.70 -45.08 -14.60
N THR A 318 12.06 -44.92 -13.33
CA THR A 318 12.77 -45.97 -12.55
C THR A 318 12.78 -45.60 -11.06
N ASP A 319 12.05 -46.41 -10.31
CA ASP A 319 12.12 -46.64 -8.86
C ASP A 319 13.42 -47.43 -8.54
N PRO A 320 14.00 -47.33 -7.33
CA PRO A 320 13.53 -48.19 -6.24
C PRO A 320 13.53 -47.56 -4.82
N ASP A 321 12.43 -47.82 -4.12
CA ASP A 321 12.19 -47.91 -2.65
C ASP A 321 13.11 -48.94 -1.92
N PRO A 322 13.07 -49.16 -0.58
CA PRO A 322 12.70 -48.32 0.58
C PRO A 322 13.80 -48.28 1.67
N THR A 323 13.67 -47.36 2.64
CA THR A 323 14.00 -47.70 4.04
C THR A 323 13.05 -47.02 5.03
N GLU A 324 12.26 -47.84 5.71
CA GLU A 324 11.51 -47.55 6.94
C GLU A 324 12.46 -47.19 8.10
N VAL A 325 12.13 -46.16 8.89
CA VAL A 325 12.40 -46.15 10.34
C VAL A 325 11.26 -45.47 11.10
N ASN A 326 10.38 -46.33 11.62
CA ASN A 326 9.83 -46.41 12.98
C ASN A 326 9.76 -45.15 13.89
N SER A 327 8.51 -44.80 14.24
CA SER A 327 7.96 -44.56 15.59
C SER A 327 8.70 -43.68 16.61
N THR A 328 8.01 -42.64 17.12
CA THR A 328 7.56 -42.63 18.53
C THR A 328 6.53 -41.54 18.82
N SER A 329 5.43 -42.00 19.41
CA SER A 329 4.38 -41.24 20.08
C SER A 329 4.87 -40.61 21.39
N SER A 330 4.38 -39.41 21.72
CA SER A 330 4.12 -39.06 23.12
C SER A 330 2.86 -38.22 23.23
N ALA A 331 1.91 -38.80 23.96
CA ALA A 331 0.69 -38.20 24.45
C ALA A 331 0.92 -37.65 25.86
N ARG A 332 0.34 -36.47 26.16
CA ARG A 332 -0.07 -35.97 27.49
C ARG A 332 -0.47 -34.49 27.35
N THR A 333 -1.49 -33.93 27.97
CA THR A 333 -2.57 -34.42 28.84
C THR A 333 -3.66 -33.34 28.76
N THR A 334 -4.90 -33.76 28.61
CA THR A 334 -6.10 -32.94 28.85
C THR A 334 -6.33 -32.80 30.34
N ASP A 335 -6.73 -31.61 30.81
CA ASP A 335 -7.77 -31.51 31.84
C ASP A 335 -8.53 -30.17 31.73
N PRO A 336 -9.84 -30.12 32.06
CA PRO A 336 -10.75 -29.07 31.66
C PRO A 336 -11.10 -28.11 32.81
N SER A 337 -11.65 -26.96 32.44
CA SER A 337 -12.58 -26.23 33.30
C SER A 337 -13.67 -25.54 32.47
N GLU A 338 -14.87 -26.12 32.58
CA GLU A 338 -16.21 -25.51 32.55
C GLU A 338 -16.27 -24.13 33.25
N VAL A 339 -17.24 -23.21 33.10
CA VAL A 339 -18.49 -23.01 32.35
C VAL A 339 -18.90 -21.54 32.64
N SER A 340 -19.55 -20.85 31.69
CA SER A 340 -20.66 -19.89 31.90
C SER A 340 -20.88 -19.09 30.61
N ALA A 341 -21.78 -19.52 29.72
CA ALA A 341 -23.19 -19.10 29.68
C ALA A 341 -23.38 -17.59 29.45
N GLY A 342 -23.84 -17.22 28.25
CA GLY A 342 -24.10 -15.83 27.86
C GLY A 342 -24.68 -15.67 26.46
N SER A 343 -25.81 -16.31 26.21
CA SER A 343 -26.90 -15.97 25.25
C SER A 343 -26.60 -15.30 23.90
N THR A 344 -26.86 -16.07 22.84
CA THR A 344 -27.19 -15.59 21.49
C THR A 344 -28.56 -14.91 21.48
N ILE A 345 -28.66 -13.69 20.93
CA ILE A 345 -29.94 -13.12 20.49
C ILE A 345 -29.92 -13.05 18.97
N THR A 346 -30.74 -13.90 18.35
CA THR A 346 -31.10 -13.80 16.92
C THR A 346 -32.40 -13.04 16.83
N MET A 347 -32.39 -11.84 16.24
CA MET A 347 -33.62 -11.18 15.79
C MET A 347 -33.71 -11.32 14.27
N THR A 348 -34.64 -12.16 13.83
CA THR A 348 -35.09 -12.20 12.44
C THR A 348 -36.34 -11.33 12.34
N LEU A 349 -36.25 -10.18 11.66
CA LEU A 349 -37.44 -9.42 11.26
C LEU A 349 -37.66 -9.62 9.76
N ARG A 350 -38.64 -10.45 9.40
CA ARG A 350 -39.17 -10.52 8.04
C ARG A 350 -40.07 -9.31 7.79
N GLY A 351 -39.65 -8.50 6.82
CA GLY A 351 -40.45 -7.72 5.86
C GLY A 351 -41.72 -7.02 6.35
N VAL A 352 -41.69 -5.68 6.37
CA VAL A 352 -42.52 -4.80 5.52
C VAL A 352 -41.78 -3.47 5.39
N LEU A 353 -41.58 -3.01 4.14
CA LEU A 353 -41.10 -1.67 3.82
C LEU A 353 -42.18 -0.63 4.11
N PHE A 354 -41.82 0.46 4.79
CA PHE A 354 -42.39 1.79 4.54
C PHE A 354 -41.28 2.85 4.60
N PRO A 355 -41.25 3.81 3.66
CA PRO A 355 -40.30 4.91 3.72
C PRO A 355 -40.78 5.94 4.74
N VAL A 356 -39.94 6.30 5.70
CA VAL A 356 -40.16 7.47 6.55
C VAL A 356 -38.91 8.35 6.48
N LEU A 357 -39.09 9.56 5.93
CA LEU A 357 -38.16 10.67 6.06
C LEU A 357 -37.91 10.94 7.55
N ALA A 358 -36.66 10.82 8.00
CA ALA A 358 -36.25 11.30 9.31
C ALA A 358 -35.41 12.57 9.13
N THR A 359 -36.08 13.71 9.24
CA THR A 359 -35.47 15.03 9.44
C THR A 359 -34.84 15.08 10.84
N ARG A 360 -33.68 15.75 10.93
CA ARG A 360 -32.86 15.95 12.13
C ARG A 360 -33.68 16.31 13.38
N VAL A 361 -33.43 15.61 14.49
CA VAL A 361 -33.80 16.05 15.84
C VAL A 361 -32.51 16.43 16.58
N LEU A 362 -32.41 17.71 16.94
CA LEU A 362 -31.34 18.31 17.73
C LEU A 362 -31.75 18.20 19.20
N PHE A 363 -30.93 17.58 20.06
CA PHE A 363 -31.09 17.67 21.52
C PHE A 363 -30.06 18.67 22.07
N VAL A 364 -30.57 19.73 22.70
CA VAL A 364 -29.81 20.65 23.55
C VAL A 364 -30.10 20.24 24.98
N PHE A 365 -29.06 19.96 25.77
CA PHE A 365 -29.18 19.81 27.22
C PHE A 365 -28.62 21.05 27.92
N SER A 366 -29.38 21.51 28.91
CA SER A 366 -29.08 22.62 29.82
C SER A 366 -28.22 22.15 30.98
#